data_AF-X6CW95-F1
#
_entry.id   AF-X6CW95-F1
#
_cell.length_a   1.000
_cell.length_b   1.000
_cell.length_c   1.000
_cell.angle_alpha   90.00
_cell.angle_beta   90.00
_cell.angle_gamma   90.00
#
_symmetry.space_group_name_H-M   'P 1'
#
loop_
_entity.id
_entity.type
_entity.pdbx_description
1 polymer ?
#
loop_
_entity_poly.entity_id
_entity_poly.type
_entity_poly.pdbx_seq_one_letter_code
_entity_poly.pdbx_strand_id
1 'polypeptide(L)' 'MRIAARGSHGLFYLVLLATPIVGLLAFYVGDPWGDIHSLSKPVFIVLISVHALAALFHQYWLRDGTLKRMLSPGR' A
#
# COMPACT_ATOMS: atom_id res chain seq x y z
N MET A 1 -8.49 -4.37 -15.35
CA MET A 1 -8.13 -3.93 -13.97
C MET A 1 -7.54 -5.03 -13.07
N ARG A 2 -7.80 -6.34 -13.29
CA ARG A 2 -7.32 -7.42 -12.39
C ARG A 2 -5.81 -7.43 -12.12
N ILE A 3 -4.99 -7.21 -13.16
CA ILE A 3 -3.52 -7.19 -13.02
C ILE A 3 -3.08 -5.98 -12.19
N ALA A 4 -3.59 -4.77 -12.52
CA ALA A 4 -3.29 -3.56 -11.78
C ALA A 4 -3.68 -3.66 -10.30
N ALA A 5 -4.86 -4.21 -9.99
CA ALA A 5 -5.30 -4.43 -8.62
C ALA A 5 -4.42 -5.44 -7.86
N ARG A 6 -4.02 -6.56 -8.50
CA ARG A 6 -3.07 -7.51 -7.90
C ARG A 6 -1.69 -6.88 -7.68
N GLY A 7 -1.24 -6.07 -8.63
CA GLY A 7 0.02 -5.32 -8.54
C GLY A 7 0.01 -4.35 -7.36
N SER A 8 -1.04 -3.54 -7.20
CA SER A 8 -1.13 -2.59 -6.10
C SER A 8 -1.12 -3.27 -4.72
N HIS A 9 -1.94 -4.32 -4.55
CA HIS A 9 -2.00 -5.05 -3.28
C HIS A 9 -0.71 -5.81 -3.00
N GLY A 10 -0.11 -6.45 -4.02
CA GLY A 10 1.18 -7.12 -3.90
C GLY A 10 2.28 -6.17 -3.47
N LEU A 11 2.32 -4.97 -4.04
CA LEU A 11 3.27 -3.93 -3.66
C LEU A 11 3.04 -3.45 -2.21
N PHE A 12 1.80 -3.24 -1.80
CA PHE A 12 1.50 -2.95 -0.39
C PHE A 12 2.01 -4.04 0.55
N TYR A 13 1.71 -5.32 0.27
CA TYR A 13 2.15 -6.41 1.13
C TYR A 13 3.67 -6.52 1.20
N LEU A 14 4.36 -6.32 0.08
CA LEU A 14 5.82 -6.30 0.05
C LEU A 14 6.37 -5.21 0.95
N VAL A 15 5.92 -3.96 0.80
CA VAL A 15 6.44 -2.85 1.59
C VAL A 15 6.02 -2.99 3.06
N LEU A 16 4.79 -3.43 3.34
CA LEU A 16 4.27 -3.61 4.70
C LEU A 16 5.01 -4.69 5.49
N LEU A 17 5.53 -5.73 4.82
CA LEU A 17 6.41 -6.73 5.44
C LEU A 17 7.87 -6.26 5.51
N ALA A 18 8.36 -5.57 4.49
CA ALA A 18 9.74 -5.08 4.46
C ALA A 18 10.00 -4.01 5.53
N THR A 19 9.09 -3.05 5.70
CA THR A 19 9.25 -1.93 6.64
C THR A 19 9.55 -2.36 8.08
N PRO A 20 8.81 -3.28 8.72
CA PRO A 20 9.15 -3.72 10.08
C PRO A 20 10.46 -4.51 10.13
N ILE A 21 10.80 -5.29 9.09
CA ILE A 21 12.09 -6.00 9.03
C ILE A 21 13.25 -5.00 9.01
N VAL A 22 13.18 -3.98 8.15
CA VAL A 22 14.18 -2.91 8.08
C VAL A 22 14.20 -2.10 9.38
N GLY A 23 13.04 -1.85 10.00
CA GLY A 23 12.95 -1.17 11.30
C GLY A 23 13.63 -1.95 12.43
N LEU A 24 13.49 -3.28 12.47
CA LEU A 24 14.20 -4.13 13.42
C LEU A 24 15.72 -4.07 13.16
N LEU A 25 16.16 -4.10 11.90
CA LEU A 25 17.58 -3.94 11.57
C LEU A 25 18.10 -2.56 12.00
N ALA A 26 17.33 -1.49 11.81
CA ALA A 26 17.68 -0.16 12.31
C ALA A 26 17.87 -0.14 13.83
N PHE A 27 17.00 -0.83 14.57
CA PHE A 27 17.07 -0.88 16.03
C PHE A 27 18.23 -1.73 16.56
N TYR A 28 18.47 -2.91 15.98
CA TYR A 28 19.46 -3.87 16.49
C TYR A 28 20.84 -3.77 15.84
N VAL A 29 20.93 -3.27 14.61
CA VAL A 29 22.18 -3.20 13.81
C VAL A 29 22.63 -1.75 13.60
N GLY A 30 21.71 -0.79 13.56
CA GLY A 30 22.00 0.62 13.33
C GLY A 30 22.01 1.02 11.85
N ASP A 31 22.78 2.04 11.49
CA ASP A 31 22.85 2.50 10.11
C ASP A 31 23.58 1.51 9.18
N PRO A 32 23.18 1.41 7.89
CA PRO A 32 22.31 2.33 7.14
C PRO A 32 20.80 2.01 7.20
N TRP A 33 20.38 1.08 8.05
CA TRP A 33 19.01 0.58 8.06
C TRP A 33 18.00 1.62 8.53
N GLY A 34 18.40 2.58 9.37
CA GLY A 34 17.56 3.72 9.79
C GLY A 34 17.16 4.61 8.62
N ASP A 35 18.14 5.00 7.80
CA ASP A 35 17.90 5.77 6.58
C ASP A 35 16.98 5.04 5.60
N ILE A 36 17.21 3.74 5.38
CA ILE A 36 16.35 2.91 4.52
C ILE A 36 14.93 2.83 5.09
N HIS A 37 14.78 2.64 6.41
CA HIS A 37 13.47 2.60 7.07
C HIS A 37 12.71 3.91 6.87
N SER A 38 13.40 5.05 6.95
CA SER A 38 12.80 6.39 6.80
C SER A 38 12.12 6.58 5.43
N LEU A 39 12.60 5.91 4.38
CA LEU A 39 12.01 5.93 3.03
C LEU A 39 10.63 5.26 2.98
N SER A 40 10.28 4.42 3.96
CA SER A 40 8.97 3.75 4.00
C SER A 40 7.83 4.77 4.04
N LYS A 41 7.99 5.88 4.77
CA LYS A 41 6.93 6.90 4.92
C LYS A 41 6.52 7.52 3.58
N PRO A 42 7.43 8.16 2.79
CA PRO A 42 7.04 8.72 1.50
C PRO A 42 6.54 7.65 0.52
N VAL A 43 7.10 6.43 0.55
CA VAL A 43 6.64 5.32 -0.29
C VAL A 43 5.18 4.95 0.05
N PHE A 44 4.85 4.77 1.33
CA PHE A 44 3.47 4.49 1.74
C PHE A 44 2.51 5.61 1.39
N ILE A 45 2.90 6.86 1.58
CA ILE A 45 2.04 8.01 1.22
C ILE A 45 1.67 7.93 -0.26
N VAL A 46 2.65 7.75 -1.15
CA VAL A 46 2.39 7.64 -2.59
C VAL A 46 1.49 6.45 -2.90
N LEU A 47 1.77 5.27 -2.35
CA LEU A 47 0.98 4.06 -2.61
C LEU A 47 -0.47 4.21 -2.13
N ILE A 48 -0.67 4.70 -0.90
CA ILE A 48 -1.99 4.93 -0.29
C ILE A 48 -2.76 5.95 -1.11
N SER A 49 -2.15 7.08 -1.48
CA SER A 49 -2.81 8.10 -2.27
C SER A 49 -3.26 7.56 -3.63
N VAL A 50 -2.38 6.87 -4.36
CA VAL A 50 -2.72 6.27 -5.66
C VAL A 50 -3.86 5.24 -5.50
N HIS A 51 -3.79 4.38 -4.50
CA HIS A 51 -4.82 3.38 -4.23
C HIS A 51 -6.18 4.00 -3.90
N ALA A 52 -6.21 4.96 -2.97
CA ALA A 52 -7.43 5.64 -2.57
C ALA A 52 -8.05 6.42 -3.73
N LEU A 53 -7.25 7.17 -4.50
CA LEU A 53 -7.73 7.88 -5.68
C LEU A 53 -8.29 6.92 -6.74
N ALA A 54 -7.64 5.78 -6.97
CA ALA A 54 -8.17 4.76 -7.85
C ALA A 54 -9.51 4.22 -7.34
N ALA A 55 -9.63 3.91 -6.05
CA ALA A 55 -10.89 3.43 -5.48
C ALA A 55 -12.03 4.47 -5.61
N LEU A 56 -11.74 5.76 -5.42
CA LEU A 56 -12.70 6.84 -5.63
C LEU A 56 -13.06 7.01 -7.12
N PHE A 57 -12.08 6.89 -8.02
CA PHE A 57 -12.32 6.91 -9.47
C PHE A 57 -13.25 5.76 -9.91
N HIS A 58 -13.01 4.57 -9.36
CA HIS A 58 -13.88 3.41 -9.57
C HIS A 58 -15.29 3.61 -9.00
N GLN A 59 -15.43 4.31 -7.88
CA GLN A 59 -16.72 4.59 -7.27
C GLN A 59 -17.52 5.65 -8.04
N TYR A 60 -16.90 6.79 -8.39
CA TYR A 60 -17.63 7.95 -8.92
C TYR A 60 -17.70 7.99 -10.44
N TRP A 61 -16.64 7.54 -11.13
CA TRP A 61 -16.55 7.58 -12.60
C TRP A 61 -16.94 6.25 -13.25
N LEU A 62 -16.28 5.15 -12.90
CA LEU A 62 -16.63 3.84 -13.48
C LEU A 62 -17.91 3.24 -12.88
N ARG A 63 -18.21 3.58 -11.62
CA ARG A 63 -19.37 3.10 -10.85
C ARG A 63 -19.48 1.56 -10.83
N ASP A 64 -18.35 0.87 -10.83
CA ASP A 64 -18.29 -0.60 -10.94
C ASP A 64 -18.44 -1.33 -9.60
N GLY A 65 -18.67 -0.58 -8.51
CA GLY A 65 -18.89 -1.09 -7.16
C GLY A 65 -17.62 -1.62 -6.48
N THR A 66 -16.42 -1.38 -7.02
CA THR A 66 -15.16 -1.89 -6.44
C THR A 66 -14.95 -1.45 -5.00
N LEU A 67 -15.17 -0.16 -4.69
CA LEU A 67 -15.06 0.34 -3.31
C LEU A 67 -16.13 -0.29 -2.39
N LYS A 68 -17.37 -0.45 -2.86
CA LYS A 68 -18.44 -1.09 -2.08
C LYS A 68 -18.10 -2.53 -1.69
N ARG A 69 -17.47 -3.29 -2.59
CA ARG A 69 -17.01 -4.66 -2.33
C ARG A 69 -15.92 -4.74 -1.26
N MET A 70 -15.13 -3.68 -1.06
CA MET A 70 -14.16 -3.59 0.03
C MET A 70 -14.83 -3.29 1.38
N LEU A 71 -15.89 -2.48 1.39
CA LEU A 71 -16.62 -2.08 2.59
C LEU A 71 -17.62 -3.14 3.09
N SER A 72 -18.22 -3.90 2.18
CA SER A 72 -19.15 -4.99 2.51
C SER A 72 -18.85 -6.21 1.62
N PRO A 73 -17.91 -7.07 2.06
CA PRO A 73 -17.62 -8.31 1.36
C PRO A 73 -18.74 -9.31 1.67
N GLY A 74 -19.78 -9.38 0.84
CA GLY A 74 -20.83 -10.42 0.98
C GLY A 74 -22.29 -10.00 0.81
N ARG A 75 -22.59 -8.86 0.17
CA ARG A 75 -23.96 -8.55 -0.30
C ARG A 75 -23.99 -8.50 -1.82
#